data_AF-A0A9D9HSV7-F1
#
_entry.id   AF-A0A9D9HSV7-F1
#
_cell.length_a   1.000
_cell.length_b   1.000
_cell.length_c   1.000
_cell.angle_alpha   90.00
_cell.angle_beta   90.00
_cell.angle_gamma   90.00
#
_symmetry.space_group_name_H-M   'P 1'
#
loop_
_entity.id
_entity.type
_entity.pdbx_description
1 polymer ?
#
loop_
_entity_poly.entity_id
_entity_poly.type
_entity_poly.pdbx_seq_one_letter_code
_entity_poly.pdbx_strand_id
1 'polypeptide(L)'
;MENTIHITEWLDNFQECLLALFGERLKFFGLQGSYGRGEQTAASDIDVVVIVDKLDFADLNAYRTLLDSMEHSELICGFVAGEEELLNWEKSDLLQLYMDTHPIMGTLEGLQTLFSADDVRKAVLMGACNLYHASSHNFLHARNRSVLVELYKTARFTVRMKHYMEHGEYISSMTVLAKKVSDEDRSVLEKAQAVSVTDDEAKFEANSRMLIEWSSKLIRNIGITENH
;
A
#
# COMPACT_ATOMS: atom_id res chain seq x y z
N MET A 1 -12.98 10.79 26.06
CA MET A 1 -13.25 9.36 25.83
C MET A 1 -12.49 9.04 24.57
N GLU A 2 -11.51 8.14 24.63
CA GLU A 2 -10.85 7.66 23.41
C GLU A 2 -11.94 7.03 22.55
N ASN A 3 -12.18 7.60 21.36
CA ASN A 3 -13.16 7.10 20.42
C ASN A 3 -12.54 5.85 19.77
N THR A 4 -12.57 4.73 20.49
CA THR A 4 -12.01 3.47 20.03
C THR A 4 -12.95 2.87 19.00
N ILE A 5 -12.48 2.78 17.76
CA ILE A 5 -13.25 2.23 16.65
C ILE A 5 -13.34 0.72 16.80
N HIS A 6 -14.57 0.20 16.91
CA HIS A 6 -14.85 -1.22 16.80
C HIS A 6 -14.84 -1.62 15.32
N ILE A 7 -13.65 -1.88 14.77
CA ILE A 7 -13.44 -2.02 13.32
C ILE A 7 -14.39 -3.03 12.66
N THR A 8 -14.69 -4.16 13.31
CA THR A 8 -15.63 -5.16 12.76
C THR A 8 -17.02 -4.57 12.61
N GLU A 9 -17.56 -3.93 13.64
CA GLU A 9 -18.89 -3.30 13.60
C GLU A 9 -18.93 -2.15 12.57
N TRP A 10 -17.84 -1.40 12.46
CA TRP A 10 -17.72 -0.34 11.47
C TRP A 10 -17.74 -0.88 10.04
N LEU A 11 -16.99 -1.97 9.77
CA LEU A 11 -16.95 -2.61 8.45
C LEU A 11 -18.29 -3.25 8.09
N ASP A 12 -18.98 -3.86 9.06
CA ASP A 12 -20.32 -4.42 8.86
C ASP A 12 -21.34 -3.33 8.47
N ASN A 13 -21.36 -2.21 9.21
CA ASN A 13 -22.22 -1.07 8.88
C ASN A 13 -21.86 -0.45 7.51
N PHE A 14 -20.56 -0.32 7.22
CA PHE A 14 -20.10 0.19 5.94
C PHE A 14 -20.52 -0.72 4.78
N GLN A 15 -20.44 -2.04 4.95
CA GLN A 15 -20.93 -3.00 3.97
C GLN A 15 -22.44 -2.86 3.73
N GLU A 16 -23.25 -2.71 4.77
CA GLU A 16 -24.69 -2.48 4.62
C GLU A 16 -24.98 -1.21 3.82
N CYS A 17 -24.25 -0.13 4.09
CA CYS A 17 -24.36 1.13 3.37
C CYS A 17 -23.93 1.00 1.90
N LEU A 18 -22.84 0.27 1.61
CA LEU A 18 -22.41 -0.04 0.23
C LEU A 18 -23.46 -0.86 -0.53
N LEU A 19 -24.06 -1.86 0.12
CA LEU A 19 -25.12 -2.68 -0.46
C LEU A 19 -26.39 -1.86 -0.71
N ALA A 20 -26.75 -0.93 0.18
CA ALA A 20 -27.86 -0.03 -0.02
C ALA A 20 -27.62 0.96 -1.19
N LEU A 21 -26.38 1.43 -1.35
CA LEU A 21 -26.02 2.38 -2.39
C LEU A 21 -25.92 1.73 -3.78
N PHE A 22 -25.21 0.60 -3.88
CA PHE A 22 -24.86 0.00 -5.16
C PHE A 22 -25.68 -1.27 -5.49
N GLY A 23 -26.26 -1.93 -4.49
CA GLY A 23 -27.02 -3.17 -4.70
C GLY A 23 -26.20 -4.24 -5.43
N GLU A 24 -26.78 -4.83 -6.48
CA GLU A 24 -26.13 -5.88 -7.31
C GLU A 24 -24.91 -5.36 -8.11
N ARG A 25 -24.74 -4.04 -8.19
CA ARG A 25 -23.56 -3.43 -8.81
C ARG A 25 -22.32 -3.55 -7.95
N LEU A 26 -22.45 -3.73 -6.63
CA LEU A 26 -21.31 -4.01 -5.76
C LEU A 26 -20.77 -5.41 -6.07
N LYS A 27 -19.49 -5.50 -6.44
CA LYS A 27 -18.83 -6.74 -6.84
C LYS A 27 -17.84 -7.24 -5.80
N PHE A 28 -17.18 -6.31 -5.13
CA PHE A 28 -16.19 -6.62 -4.13
C PHE A 28 -16.12 -5.55 -3.06
N PHE A 29 -15.94 -5.98 -1.82
CA PHE A 29 -15.53 -5.15 -0.71
C PHE A 29 -14.48 -5.89 0.12
N GLY A 30 -13.38 -5.21 0.43
CA GLY A 30 -12.30 -5.77 1.24
C GLY A 30 -11.54 -4.72 2.03
N LEU A 31 -10.64 -5.21 2.88
CA LEU A 31 -9.84 -4.41 3.80
C LEU A 31 -8.35 -4.60 3.52
N GLN A 32 -7.61 -3.50 3.51
CA GLN A 32 -6.17 -3.43 3.34
C GLN A 32 -5.52 -2.80 4.58
N GLY A 33 -4.21 -2.55 4.48
CA GLY A 33 -3.59 -1.61 5.39
C GLY A 33 -3.36 -2.20 6.77
N SER A 34 -3.12 -1.32 7.74
CA SER A 34 -2.75 -1.78 9.07
C SER A 34 -3.87 -2.55 9.78
N TYR A 35 -5.13 -2.20 9.54
CA TYR A 35 -6.26 -2.97 10.07
C TYR A 35 -6.37 -4.36 9.44
N GLY A 36 -6.19 -4.49 8.12
CA GLY A 36 -6.16 -5.79 7.45
C GLY A 36 -5.02 -6.70 7.92
N ARG A 37 -3.93 -6.11 8.43
CA ARG A 37 -2.76 -6.85 8.94
C ARG A 37 -2.75 -7.10 10.44
N GLY A 38 -3.66 -6.49 11.20
CA GLY A 38 -3.60 -6.49 12.67
C GLY A 38 -2.42 -5.69 13.25
N GLU A 39 -1.93 -4.69 12.52
CA GLU A 39 -0.80 -3.82 12.87
C GLU A 39 -1.25 -2.35 13.08
N GLN A 40 -2.53 -2.12 13.33
CA GLN A 40 -3.12 -0.80 13.50
C GLN A 40 -2.64 -0.10 14.77
N THR A 41 -2.64 1.23 14.70
CA THR A 41 -2.36 2.16 15.80
C THR A 41 -3.54 3.12 15.95
N ALA A 42 -3.55 3.95 16.99
CA ALA A 42 -4.59 4.97 17.18
C ALA A 42 -4.64 6.02 16.06
N ALA A 43 -3.59 6.12 15.23
CA ALA A 43 -3.51 7.03 14.09
C ALA A 43 -3.62 6.31 12.74
N SER A 44 -4.10 5.06 12.72
CA SER A 44 -4.24 4.27 11.50
C SER A 44 -5.50 4.64 10.73
N ASP A 45 -5.35 4.77 9.42
CA ASP A 45 -6.45 4.86 8.48
C ASP A 45 -7.11 3.48 8.29
N ILE A 46 -8.37 3.48 7.84
CA ILE A 46 -9.14 2.31 7.43
C ILE A 46 -9.08 2.21 5.92
N ASP A 47 -8.15 1.41 5.41
CA ASP A 47 -7.93 1.21 3.97
C ASP A 47 -8.94 0.21 3.39
N VAL A 48 -9.96 0.68 2.67
CA VAL A 48 -10.98 -0.17 2.03
C VAL A 48 -10.77 -0.29 0.52
N VAL A 49 -11.17 -1.43 -0.05
CA VAL A 49 -11.21 -1.65 -1.50
C VAL A 49 -12.65 -1.95 -1.90
N VAL A 50 -13.21 -1.14 -2.80
CA VAL A 50 -14.58 -1.28 -3.28
C VAL A 50 -14.57 -1.39 -4.80
N ILE A 51 -15.06 -2.51 -5.34
CA ILE A 51 -15.22 -2.69 -6.78
C ILE A 51 -16.70 -2.79 -7.13
N VAL A 52 -17.10 -2.02 -8.13
CA VAL A 52 -18.46 -2.03 -8.70
C VAL A 52 -18.41 -2.46 -10.17
N ASP A 53 -19.56 -2.84 -10.75
CA ASP A 53 -19.62 -3.25 -12.16
C ASP A 53 -19.04 -2.21 -13.12
N LYS A 54 -19.47 -0.95 -12.95
CA LYS A 54 -19.01 0.24 -13.64
C LYS A 54 -18.98 1.37 -12.65
N LEU A 55 -17.97 2.22 -12.75
CA LEU A 55 -17.83 3.39 -11.89
C LEU A 55 -17.84 4.65 -12.74
N ASP A 56 -18.84 5.49 -12.55
CA ASP A 56 -18.86 6.82 -13.14
C ASP A 56 -18.73 7.93 -12.09
N PHE A 57 -18.74 9.19 -12.54
CA PHE A 57 -18.60 10.32 -11.64
C PHE A 57 -19.85 10.56 -10.76
N ALA A 58 -21.03 10.15 -11.20
CA ALA A 58 -22.24 10.22 -10.38
C ALA A 58 -22.16 9.19 -9.23
N ASP A 59 -21.66 8.00 -9.50
CA ASP A 59 -21.36 6.99 -8.49
C ASP A 59 -20.35 7.49 -7.47
N LEU A 60 -19.28 8.16 -7.92
CA LEU A 60 -18.30 8.78 -7.03
C LEU A 60 -18.91 9.86 -6.12
N ASN A 61 -19.82 10.69 -6.65
CA ASN A 61 -20.53 11.68 -5.84
C ASN A 61 -21.46 11.05 -4.81
N ALA A 62 -22.18 9.98 -5.21
CA ALA A 62 -23.06 9.26 -4.30
C ALA A 62 -22.25 8.53 -3.21
N TYR A 63 -21.11 7.93 -3.58
CA TYR A 63 -20.18 7.33 -2.65
C TYR A 63 -19.59 8.36 -1.69
N ARG A 64 -19.16 9.53 -2.18
CA ARG A 64 -18.72 10.65 -1.31
C ARG A 64 -19.80 11.05 -0.30
N THR A 65 -21.05 11.17 -0.75
CA THR A 65 -22.18 11.52 0.12
C THR A 65 -22.42 10.46 1.21
N LEU A 66 -22.25 9.17 0.87
CA LEU A 66 -22.29 8.08 1.84
C LEU A 66 -21.16 8.22 2.86
N LEU A 67 -19.91 8.46 2.42
CA LEU A 67 -18.77 8.65 3.31
C LEU A 67 -19.03 9.80 4.29
N ASP A 68 -19.52 10.95 3.81
CA ASP A 68 -19.80 12.11 4.66
C ASP A 68 -20.88 11.84 5.74
N SER A 69 -21.68 10.79 5.58
CA SER A 69 -22.70 10.38 6.56
C SER A 69 -22.19 9.38 7.61
N MET A 70 -21.03 8.75 7.39
CA MET A 70 -20.47 7.74 8.27
C MET A 70 -19.71 8.36 9.43
N GLU A 71 -19.83 7.75 10.61
CA GLU A 71 -18.91 8.05 11.71
C GLU A 71 -17.49 7.59 11.34
N HIS A 72 -16.49 8.36 11.72
CA HIS A 72 -15.08 8.09 11.42
C HIS A 72 -14.71 8.12 9.92
N SER A 73 -15.51 8.80 9.10
CA SER A 73 -15.25 8.92 7.67
C SER A 73 -13.93 9.63 7.34
N GLU A 74 -13.41 10.44 8.25
CA GLU A 74 -12.11 11.09 8.15
C GLU A 74 -10.93 10.11 8.14
N LEU A 75 -11.13 8.87 8.61
CA LEU A 75 -10.11 7.82 8.63
C LEU A 75 -10.21 6.89 7.43
N ILE A 76 -11.26 7.00 6.61
CA ILE A 76 -11.42 6.14 5.44
C ILE A 76 -10.40 6.57 4.40
N CYS A 77 -9.52 5.64 4.06
CA CYS A 77 -8.64 5.71 2.92
C CYS A 77 -8.94 4.50 2.03
N GLY A 78 -8.51 4.50 0.77
CA GLY A 78 -8.67 3.31 -0.04
C GLY A 78 -8.87 3.55 -1.51
N PHE A 79 -9.34 2.50 -2.17
CA PHE A 79 -9.47 2.42 -3.61
C PHE A 79 -10.89 2.03 -4.02
N VAL A 80 -11.42 2.75 -5.00
CA VAL A 80 -12.71 2.44 -5.63
C VAL A 80 -12.54 2.41 -7.15
N ALA A 81 -13.04 1.36 -7.79
CA ALA A 81 -12.94 1.21 -9.24
C ALA A 81 -14.13 0.43 -9.83
N GLY A 82 -14.32 0.59 -11.14
CA GLY A 82 -15.13 -0.34 -11.92
C GLY A 82 -14.34 -1.61 -12.26
N GLU A 83 -15.06 -2.70 -12.57
CA GLU A 83 -14.42 -3.98 -12.93
C GLU A 83 -13.54 -3.85 -14.19
N GLU A 84 -13.98 -3.08 -15.19
CA GLU A 84 -13.24 -2.94 -16.45
C GLU A 84 -11.93 -2.16 -16.26
N GLU A 85 -11.93 -1.08 -15.48
CA GLU A 85 -10.71 -0.35 -15.13
C GLU A 85 -9.73 -1.25 -14.36
N LEU A 86 -10.24 -2.04 -13.40
CA LEU A 86 -9.42 -2.95 -12.61
C LEU A 86 -8.75 -4.02 -13.48
N LEU A 87 -9.49 -4.62 -14.41
CA LEU A 87 -8.97 -5.67 -15.31
C LEU A 87 -7.93 -5.15 -16.31
N ASN A 88 -8.00 -3.86 -16.65
CA ASN A 88 -7.05 -3.20 -17.57
C ASN A 88 -5.95 -2.42 -16.83
N TRP A 89 -5.92 -2.47 -15.50
CA TRP A 89 -4.91 -1.75 -14.71
C TRP A 89 -3.50 -2.27 -15.00
N GLU A 90 -2.49 -1.42 -14.78
CA GLU A 90 -1.10 -1.83 -14.91
C GLU A 90 -0.82 -2.94 -13.89
N LYS A 91 -0.39 -4.11 -14.36
CA LYS A 91 -0.36 -5.34 -13.55
C LYS A 91 0.61 -5.26 -12.39
N SER A 92 1.76 -4.63 -12.60
CA SER A 92 2.78 -4.52 -11.55
C SER A 92 2.34 -3.59 -10.42
N ASP A 93 1.52 -2.57 -10.72
CA ASP A 93 0.88 -1.68 -9.77
C ASP A 93 -0.31 -2.35 -9.06
N LEU A 94 -1.14 -3.07 -9.82
CA LEU A 94 -2.31 -3.81 -9.30
C LEU A 94 -1.92 -4.95 -8.34
N LEU A 95 -0.76 -5.57 -8.56
CA LEU A 95 -0.30 -6.75 -7.81
C LEU A 95 -0.28 -6.51 -6.29
N GLN A 96 0.20 -5.34 -5.87
CA GLN A 96 0.27 -5.03 -4.45
C GLN A 96 -1.14 -4.87 -3.85
N LEU A 97 -2.06 -4.26 -4.59
CA LEU A 97 -3.46 -4.15 -4.18
C LEU A 97 -4.06 -5.55 -4.01
N TYR A 98 -3.88 -6.43 -5.00
CA TYR A 98 -4.38 -7.80 -4.94
C TYR A 98 -3.83 -8.56 -3.71
N MET A 99 -2.53 -8.46 -3.43
CA MET A 99 -1.89 -9.24 -2.37
C MET A 99 -2.18 -8.72 -0.94
N ASP A 100 -2.40 -7.42 -0.75
CA ASP A 100 -2.65 -6.85 0.59
C ASP A 100 -4.14 -6.86 0.99
N THR A 101 -5.05 -7.15 0.05
CA THR A 101 -6.49 -7.09 0.29
C THR A 101 -7.03 -8.36 0.92
N HIS A 102 -7.73 -8.20 2.05
CA HIS A 102 -8.51 -9.24 2.69
C HIS A 102 -9.98 -9.10 2.25
N PRO A 103 -10.54 -10.09 1.53
CA PRO A 103 -11.95 -10.06 1.12
C PRO A 103 -12.90 -10.06 2.32
N ILE A 104 -13.91 -9.20 2.28
CA ILE A 104 -15.07 -9.21 3.18
C ILE A 104 -16.31 -9.68 2.41
N MET A 105 -16.50 -9.16 1.20
CA MET A 105 -17.56 -9.55 0.27
C MET A 105 -17.00 -9.69 -1.15
N GLY A 106 -17.44 -10.73 -1.86
CA GLY A 106 -16.93 -11.04 -3.21
C GLY A 106 -15.55 -11.69 -3.18
N THR A 107 -14.91 -11.78 -4.35
CA THR A 107 -13.55 -12.32 -4.50
C THR A 107 -12.79 -11.63 -5.62
N LEU A 108 -11.46 -11.52 -5.46
CA LEU A 108 -10.54 -11.05 -6.50
C LEU A 108 -9.72 -12.20 -7.12
N GLU A 109 -10.01 -13.47 -6.79
CA GLU A 109 -9.20 -14.63 -7.21
C GLU A 109 -8.97 -14.74 -8.72
N GLY A 110 -9.91 -14.25 -9.55
CA GLY A 110 -9.75 -14.21 -11.01
C GLY A 110 -8.52 -13.41 -11.48
N LEU A 111 -8.10 -12.40 -10.70
CA LEU A 111 -6.95 -11.55 -11.01
C LEU A 111 -5.61 -12.28 -10.86
N GLN A 112 -5.55 -13.36 -10.07
CA GLN A 112 -4.30 -14.10 -9.84
C GLN A 112 -3.64 -14.54 -11.16
N THR A 113 -4.46 -14.91 -12.14
CA THR A 113 -4.01 -15.38 -13.46
C THR A 113 -3.41 -14.29 -14.34
N LEU A 114 -3.59 -13.02 -13.96
CA LEU A 114 -3.08 -11.88 -14.73
C LEU A 114 -1.60 -11.62 -14.46
N PHE A 115 -1.08 -12.01 -13.29
CA PHE A 115 0.26 -11.65 -12.84
C PHE A 115 1.31 -12.67 -13.27
N SER A 116 2.35 -12.18 -13.92
CA SER A 116 3.56 -12.92 -14.28
C SER A 116 4.72 -12.62 -13.34
N ALA A 117 5.76 -13.44 -13.38
CA ALA A 117 7.01 -13.13 -12.67
C ALA A 117 7.64 -11.80 -13.11
N ASP A 118 7.43 -11.39 -14.37
CA ASP A 118 7.90 -10.09 -14.87
C ASP A 118 7.11 -8.92 -14.24
N ASP A 119 5.81 -9.09 -13.99
CA ASP A 119 5.01 -8.07 -13.30
C ASP A 119 5.47 -7.91 -11.85
N VAL A 120 5.80 -9.01 -11.16
CA VAL A 120 6.41 -8.96 -9.82
C VAL A 120 7.74 -8.20 -9.86
N ARG A 121 8.61 -8.53 -10.81
CA ARG A 121 9.91 -7.86 -10.99
C ARG A 121 9.74 -6.37 -11.26
N LYS A 122 8.81 -6.00 -12.15
CA LYS A 122 8.46 -4.61 -12.45
C LYS A 122 7.95 -3.86 -11.23
N ALA A 123 7.12 -4.49 -10.40
CA ALA A 123 6.59 -3.86 -9.18
C ALA A 123 7.73 -3.46 -8.24
N VAL A 124 8.71 -4.35 -8.05
CA VAL A 124 9.90 -4.07 -7.22
C VAL A 124 10.76 -2.98 -7.86
N LEU A 125 11.01 -3.06 -9.17
CA LEU A 125 11.80 -2.06 -9.88
C LEU A 125 11.16 -0.68 -9.84
N MET A 126 9.85 -0.57 -10.08
CA MET A 126 9.10 0.68 -10.01
C MET A 126 9.15 1.28 -8.61
N GLY A 127 8.92 0.46 -7.57
CA GLY A 127 9.09 0.89 -6.18
C GLY A 127 10.48 1.46 -5.90
N ALA A 128 11.53 0.76 -6.34
CA ALA A 128 12.92 1.20 -6.18
C ALA A 128 13.18 2.52 -6.93
N CYS A 129 12.75 2.64 -8.19
CA CYS A 129 12.90 3.86 -9.00
C CYS A 129 12.18 5.06 -8.37
N ASN A 130 10.94 4.88 -7.92
CA ASN A 130 10.15 5.94 -7.30
C ASN A 130 10.80 6.42 -6.00
N LEU A 131 11.27 5.49 -5.16
CA LEU A 131 11.98 5.81 -3.92
C LEU A 131 13.29 6.54 -4.21
N TYR A 132 14.11 6.04 -5.13
CA TYR A 132 15.37 6.68 -5.50
C TYR A 132 15.17 8.12 -5.97
N HIS A 133 14.20 8.33 -6.87
CA HIS A 133 13.86 9.65 -7.39
C HIS A 133 13.38 10.58 -6.28
N ALA A 134 12.36 10.16 -5.52
CA ALA A 134 11.72 11.00 -4.52
C ALA A 134 12.65 11.30 -3.33
N SER A 135 13.47 10.33 -2.90
CA SER A 135 14.48 10.55 -1.87
C SER A 135 15.55 11.53 -2.33
N SER A 136 16.04 11.41 -3.57
CA SER A 136 17.02 12.34 -4.14
C SER A 136 16.45 13.76 -4.23
N HIS A 137 15.22 13.89 -4.74
CA HIS A 137 14.54 15.18 -4.83
C HIS A 137 14.29 15.82 -3.46
N ASN A 138 13.83 15.03 -2.48
CA ASN A 138 13.63 15.52 -1.12
C ASN A 138 14.96 15.97 -0.49
N PHE A 139 16.03 15.21 -0.69
CA PHE A 139 17.35 15.57 -0.17
C PHE A 139 17.91 16.85 -0.81
N LEU A 140 17.73 17.06 -2.11
CA LEU A 140 18.30 18.22 -2.81
C LEU A 140 17.46 19.49 -2.66
N HIS A 141 16.13 19.36 -2.58
CA HIS A 141 15.23 20.51 -2.75
C HIS A 141 14.29 20.70 -1.55
N ALA A 142 13.40 19.75 -1.28
CA ALA A 142 12.32 19.96 -0.32
C ALA A 142 12.80 19.94 1.15
N ARG A 143 13.88 19.20 1.45
CA ARG A 143 14.47 19.07 2.80
C ARG A 143 13.45 18.71 3.89
N ASN A 144 12.40 17.98 3.50
CA ASN A 144 11.21 17.78 4.32
C ASN A 144 11.27 16.42 5.05
N ARG A 145 11.25 16.46 6.39
CA ARG A 145 11.30 15.26 7.23
C ARG A 145 10.03 14.44 7.16
N SER A 146 8.87 15.07 7.05
CA SER A 146 7.60 14.35 6.85
C SER A 146 7.61 13.58 5.53
N VAL A 147 8.15 14.16 4.46
CA VAL A 147 8.33 13.43 3.19
C VAL A 147 9.26 12.23 3.38
N LEU A 148 10.35 12.36 4.13
CA LEU A 148 11.24 11.23 4.40
C LEU A 148 10.56 10.11 5.20
N VAL A 149 9.74 10.46 6.19
CA VAL A 149 8.91 9.50 6.94
C VAL A 149 7.98 8.74 5.99
N GLU A 150 7.26 9.43 5.11
CA GLU A 150 6.37 8.81 4.13
C GLU A 150 7.13 7.92 3.13
N LEU A 151 8.30 8.34 2.66
CA LEU A 151 9.14 7.52 1.78
C LEU A 151 9.57 6.21 2.43
N TYR A 152 9.93 6.24 3.72
CA TYR A 152 10.22 5.01 4.45
C TYR A 152 8.97 4.15 4.67
N LYS A 153 7.79 4.74 4.91
CA LYS A 153 6.53 3.98 4.97
C LYS A 153 6.28 3.24 3.65
N THR A 154 6.48 3.91 2.51
CA THR A 154 6.37 3.33 1.17
C THR A 154 7.43 2.25 0.93
N ALA A 155 8.68 2.46 1.36
CA ALA A 155 9.79 1.53 1.14
C ALA A 155 9.54 0.13 1.71
N ARG A 156 8.78 0.02 2.81
CA ARG A 156 8.41 -1.28 3.40
C ARG A 156 7.64 -2.17 2.41
N PHE A 157 6.83 -1.59 1.54
CA PHE A 157 6.08 -2.34 0.54
C PHE A 157 6.99 -2.84 -0.58
N THR A 158 7.97 -2.04 -1.00
CA THR A 158 8.99 -2.50 -1.95
C THR A 158 9.83 -3.64 -1.37
N VAL A 159 10.19 -3.59 -0.07
CA VAL A 159 10.84 -4.70 0.63
C VAL A 159 9.97 -5.96 0.62
N ARG A 160 8.67 -5.83 0.89
CA ARG A 160 7.73 -6.97 0.86
C ARG A 160 7.65 -7.61 -0.52
N MET A 161 7.52 -6.79 -1.57
CA MET A 161 7.45 -7.28 -2.94
C MET A 161 8.77 -7.91 -3.39
N LYS A 162 9.92 -7.36 -2.95
CA LYS A 162 11.23 -7.96 -3.18
C LYS A 162 11.32 -9.36 -2.54
N HIS A 163 10.88 -9.51 -1.28
CA HIS A 163 10.84 -10.81 -0.62
C HIS A 163 9.96 -11.81 -1.40
N TYR A 164 8.77 -11.38 -1.81
CA TYR A 164 7.87 -12.21 -2.61
C TYR A 164 8.51 -12.64 -3.95
N MET A 165 9.18 -11.72 -4.65
CA MET A 165 9.91 -12.01 -5.88
C MET A 165 10.99 -13.08 -5.68
N GLU A 166 11.77 -12.98 -4.59
CA GLU A 166 12.91 -13.86 -4.33
C GLU A 166 12.51 -15.23 -3.79
N HIS A 167 11.41 -15.33 -3.04
CA HIS A 167 11.05 -16.54 -2.27
C HIS A 167 9.69 -17.13 -2.63
N GLY A 168 8.87 -16.45 -3.42
CA GLY A 168 7.51 -16.86 -3.76
C GLY A 168 6.51 -16.80 -2.58
N GLU A 169 6.93 -16.28 -1.42
CA GLU A 169 6.12 -16.17 -0.21
C GLU A 169 5.75 -14.71 0.06
N TYR A 170 4.44 -14.41 0.06
CA TYR A 170 3.93 -13.10 0.44
C TYR A 170 3.68 -13.04 1.95
N ILE A 171 4.30 -12.07 2.62
CA ILE A 171 4.17 -11.88 4.07
C ILE A 171 3.54 -10.53 4.34
N SER A 172 2.30 -10.54 4.81
CA SER A 172 1.55 -9.33 5.10
C SER A 172 2.16 -8.55 6.27
N SER A 173 2.37 -9.19 7.43
CA SER A 173 2.93 -8.49 8.61
C SER A 173 4.35 -7.99 8.39
N MET A 174 4.57 -6.68 8.62
CA MET A 174 5.89 -6.06 8.57
C MET A 174 6.82 -6.60 9.66
N THR A 175 6.25 -6.93 10.83
CA THR A 175 7.01 -7.52 11.94
C THR A 175 7.52 -8.92 11.62
N VAL A 176 6.69 -9.74 10.97
CA VAL A 176 7.09 -11.09 10.52
C VAL A 176 8.09 -10.99 9.37
N LEU A 177 7.85 -10.10 8.41
CA LEU A 177 8.72 -9.86 7.27
C LEU A 177 10.14 -9.48 7.71
N ALA A 178 10.28 -8.60 8.70
CA ALA A 178 11.58 -8.19 9.23
C ALA A 178 12.45 -9.36 9.71
N LYS A 179 11.86 -10.47 10.13
CA LYS A 179 12.59 -11.67 10.59
C LYS A 179 13.09 -12.55 9.45
N LYS A 180 12.58 -12.38 8.23
CA LYS A 180 12.89 -13.23 7.08
C LYS A 180 13.73 -12.56 5.99
N VAL A 181 13.71 -11.23 5.92
CA VAL A 181 14.46 -10.47 4.91
C VAL A 181 15.95 -10.35 5.26
N SER A 182 16.75 -9.94 4.27
CA SER A 182 18.17 -9.63 4.44
C SER A 182 18.42 -8.52 5.48
N ASP A 183 19.63 -8.44 6.03
CA ASP A 183 20.00 -7.39 7.00
C ASP A 183 19.82 -5.97 6.44
N GLU A 184 20.06 -5.81 5.14
CA GLU A 184 19.92 -4.54 4.44
C GLU A 184 18.44 -4.12 4.34
N ASP A 185 17.55 -5.03 3.95
CA ASP A 185 16.12 -4.75 3.88
C ASP A 185 15.50 -4.61 5.28
N ARG A 186 15.97 -5.40 6.25
CA ARG A 186 15.56 -5.28 7.66
C ARG A 186 15.86 -3.89 8.19
N SER A 187 17.03 -3.35 7.87
CA SER A 187 17.40 -1.98 8.24
C SER A 187 16.39 -0.97 7.71
N VAL A 188 15.89 -1.12 6.48
CA VAL A 188 14.84 -0.26 5.91
C VAL A 188 13.54 -0.36 6.71
N LEU A 189 13.12 -1.57 7.06
CA LEU A 189 11.90 -1.81 7.86
C LEU A 189 12.00 -1.23 9.28
N GLU A 190 13.17 -1.33 9.91
CA GLU A 190 13.43 -0.76 11.23
C GLU A 190 13.44 0.77 11.18
N LYS A 191 14.08 1.36 10.17
CA LYS A 191 14.07 2.81 9.96
C LYS A 191 12.67 3.34 9.69
N ALA A 192 11.83 2.60 8.98
CA ALA A 192 10.44 3.00 8.78
C ALA A 192 9.60 3.06 10.07
N GLN A 193 10.07 2.44 11.15
CA GLN A 193 9.46 2.56 12.48
C GLN A 193 10.11 3.68 13.31
N ALA A 194 11.39 3.98 13.08
CA ALA A 194 12.18 4.87 13.92
C ALA A 194 12.34 6.30 13.39
N VAL A 195 12.20 6.52 12.08
CA VAL A 195 12.36 7.84 11.45
C VAL A 195 11.26 8.79 11.96
N SER A 196 11.66 10.03 12.27
CA SER A 196 10.76 11.01 12.87
C SER A 196 10.83 12.35 12.17
N VAL A 197 9.70 13.07 12.16
CA VAL A 197 9.63 14.48 11.72
C VAL A 197 10.50 15.41 12.59
N THR A 198 10.83 14.97 13.80
CA THR A 198 11.68 15.69 14.76
C THR A 198 13.17 15.34 14.64
N ASP A 199 13.56 14.52 13.66
CA ASP A 199 14.96 14.19 13.45
C ASP A 199 15.79 15.42 13.11
N ASP A 200 16.96 15.50 13.75
CA ASP A 200 17.96 16.53 13.48
C ASP A 200 18.53 16.38 12.05
N GLU A 201 19.32 17.38 11.64
CA GLU A 201 19.90 17.42 10.29
C GLU A 201 20.82 16.22 10.00
N ALA A 202 21.59 15.77 11.00
CA ALA A 202 22.50 14.65 10.83
C ALA A 202 21.75 13.33 10.61
N LYS A 203 20.67 13.10 11.38
CA LYS A 203 19.77 11.96 11.19
C LYS A 203 19.04 12.03 9.86
N PHE A 204 18.54 13.21 9.48
CA PHE A 204 17.89 13.39 8.18
C PHE A 204 18.83 13.02 7.03
N GLU A 205 20.08 13.50 7.06
CA GLU A 205 21.08 13.16 6.03
C GLU A 205 21.38 11.67 6.02
N ALA A 206 21.65 11.07 7.18
CA ALA A 206 21.96 9.64 7.28
C ALA A 206 20.81 8.75 6.77
N ASN A 207 19.58 9.06 7.16
CA ASN A 207 18.39 8.33 6.73
C ASN A 207 18.12 8.56 5.23
N SER A 208 18.31 9.77 4.72
CA SER A 208 18.19 10.05 3.26
C SER A 208 19.22 9.26 2.46
N ARG A 209 20.48 9.26 2.90
CA ARG A 209 21.57 8.53 2.23
C ARG A 209 21.27 7.03 2.17
N MET A 210 20.88 6.44 3.30
CA MET A 210 20.55 5.02 3.37
C MET A 210 19.46 4.65 2.36
N LEU A 211 18.37 5.41 2.28
CA LEU A 211 17.27 5.10 1.38
C LEU A 211 17.65 5.28 -0.10
N ILE A 212 18.44 6.31 -0.43
CA ILE A 212 18.98 6.54 -1.78
C ILE A 212 19.92 5.40 -2.19
N GLU A 213 20.85 5.00 -1.32
CA GLU A 213 21.83 3.96 -1.63
C GLU A 213 21.16 2.58 -1.78
N TRP A 214 20.23 2.24 -0.87
CA TRP A 214 19.45 1.01 -0.93
C TRP A 214 18.64 0.91 -2.23
N SER A 215 17.86 1.93 -2.55
CA SER A 215 17.04 1.96 -3.78
C SER A 215 17.91 1.94 -5.03
N SER A 216 19.03 2.66 -5.04
CA SER A 216 20.01 2.65 -6.13
C SER A 216 20.61 1.27 -6.38
N LYS A 217 20.96 0.54 -5.31
CA LYS A 217 21.46 -0.83 -5.41
C LYS A 217 20.39 -1.77 -5.94
N LEU A 218 19.16 -1.65 -5.46
CA LEU A 218 18.03 -2.47 -5.90
C LEU A 218 17.75 -2.27 -7.40
N ILE A 219 17.78 -1.03 -7.89
CA ILE A 219 17.65 -0.70 -9.33
C ILE A 219 18.74 -1.39 -10.15
N ARG A 220 20.02 -1.29 -9.71
CA ARG A 220 21.13 -1.94 -10.45
C ARG A 220 20.99 -3.46 -10.47
N ASN A 221 20.52 -4.06 -9.40
CA ASN A 221 20.40 -5.52 -9.31
C ASN A 221 19.24 -6.05 -10.15
N ILE A 222 18.10 -5.36 -10.17
CA ILE A 222 16.88 -5.81 -10.86
C ILE A 222 16.85 -5.35 -12.32
N GLY A 223 17.43 -4.19 -12.61
CA GLY A 223 17.41 -3.59 -13.95
C GLY A 223 18.35 -4.26 -14.96
N ILE A 224 19.26 -5.14 -14.54
CA ILE A 224 20.29 -5.73 -15.42
C ILE A 224 19.84 -7.05 -16.10
N THR A 225 18.65 -7.58 -15.83
CA THR A 225 18.22 -8.85 -16.43
C THR A 225 17.53 -8.68 -17.79
N GLU A 226 18.25 -8.13 -18.78
CA GLU A 226 18.04 -8.40 -20.21
C GLU A 226 19.39 -8.21 -20.93
N ASN A 227 20.23 -9.24 -20.84
CA ASN A 227 21.25 -9.55 -21.85
C ASN A 227 21.74 -10.96 -21.55
N HIS A 228 21.06 -11.97 -22.11
CA HIS A 228 21.61 -13.22 -22.64
C HIS A 228 20.52 -13.95 -23.41
#